data_AF-A0A382Q5A4-F1
#
_entry.id   AF-A0A382Q5A4-F1
#
_cell.length_a   1.000
_cell.length_b   1.000
_cell.length_c   1.000
_cell.angle_alpha   90.00
_cell.angle_beta   90.00
_cell.angle_gamma   90.00
#
_symmetry.space_group_name_H-M   'P 1'
#
loop_
_entity.id
_entity.type
_entity.pdbx_description
1 polymer ?
#
loop_
_entity_poly.entity_id
_entity_poly.type
_entity_poly.pdbx_seq_one_letter_code
_entity_poly.pdbx_strand_id
1 'polypeptide(L)' 'MSQLEMLTHHFATTNSISGIEAAAIYKIRALPRRISDLEERGWVFNRVWKKDPSGQRYKRYTVITTP' A
#
# COMPACT_ATOMS: atom_id res chain seq x y z
N MET A 1 -14.86 -8.53 -5.07
CA MET A 1 -13.95 -7.91 -4.09
C MET A 1 -13.39 -6.62 -4.69
N SER A 2 -13.55 -5.49 -4.00
CA SER A 2 -13.04 -4.18 -4.41
C SER A 2 -11.53 -4.05 -4.18
N GLN A 3 -10.89 -3.06 -4.81
CA GLN A 3 -9.46 -2.78 -4.61
C GLN A 3 -9.14 -2.46 -3.13
N LEU A 4 -10.06 -1.82 -2.41
CA LEU A 4 -9.87 -1.48 -1.00
C LEU A 4 -9.98 -2.72 -0.11
N GLU A 5 -10.95 -3.60 -0.37
CA GLU A 5 -11.06 -4.88 0.33
C GLU A 5 -9.80 -5.74 0.15
N MET A 6 -9.28 -5.82 -1.09
CA MET A 6 -8.03 -6.54 -1.36
C MET A 6 -6.86 -6.00 -0.52
N LEU A 7 -6.75 -4.67 -0.40
CA LEU A 7 -5.73 -4.04 0.44
C LEU A 7 -5.97 -4.30 1.93
N THR A 8 -7.21 -4.21 2.41
CA THR A 8 -7.54 -4.55 3.80
C THR A 8 -7.16 -6.00 4.13
N HIS A 9 -7.48 -6.96 3.27
CA HIS A 9 -7.07 -8.35 3.44
C HIS A 9 -5.56 -8.54 3.35
N HIS A 10 -4.89 -7.85 2.43
CA HIS A 10 -3.43 -7.83 2.38
C HIS A 10 -2.85 -7.37 3.72
N PHE A 11 -3.35 -6.26 4.26
CA PHE A 11 -2.86 -5.68 5.50
C PHE A 11 -3.19 -6.50 6.76
N ALA A 12 -4.18 -7.39 6.70
CA ALA A 12 -4.44 -8.36 7.76
C ALA A 12 -3.34 -9.45 7.85
N THR A 13 -2.59 -9.69 6.78
CA THR A 13 -1.52 -10.71 6.74
C THR A 13 -0.12 -10.10 6.66
N THR A 14 0.03 -8.99 5.96
CA THR A 14 1.30 -8.31 5.68
C THR A 14 1.15 -6.82 5.90
N ASN A 15 1.95 -6.24 6.80
CA ASN A 15 1.78 -4.84 7.19
C ASN A 15 2.28 -3.79 6.17
N SER A 16 2.87 -4.19 5.04
CA SER A 16 3.48 -3.23 4.11
C SER A 16 3.37 -3.62 2.64
N ILE A 17 3.25 -2.61 1.79
CA ILE A 17 3.14 -2.79 0.34
C ILE A 17 3.80 -1.63 -0.42
N SER A 18 4.37 -1.93 -1.58
CA SER A 18 4.88 -0.97 -2.56
C SER A 18 3.96 -0.88 -3.77
N GLY A 19 4.13 0.17 -4.58
CA GLY A 19 3.36 0.32 -5.82
C GLY A 19 3.54 -0.84 -6.80
N ILE A 20 4.74 -1.41 -6.87
CA ILE A 20 5.05 -2.52 -7.77
C ILE A 20 4.34 -3.80 -7.30
N GLU A 21 4.41 -4.11 -6.00
CA GLU A 21 3.72 -5.26 -5.41
C GLU A 21 2.19 -5.15 -5.61
N ALA A 22 1.62 -3.97 -5.35
CA ALA A 22 0.20 -3.72 -5.54
C ALA A 22 -0.25 -3.90 -7.01
N ALA A 23 0.56 -3.43 -7.96
CA ALA A 23 0.29 -3.59 -9.38
C ALA A 23 0.43 -5.05 -9.84
N ALA A 24 1.44 -5.77 -9.34
CA ALA A 24 1.70 -7.16 -9.71
C ALA A 24 0.61 -8.11 -9.19
N ILE A 25 0.32 -8.03 -7.89
CA ILE A 25 -0.54 -8.96 -7.15
C ILE A 25 -2.02 -8.61 -7.33
N TYR A 26 -2.39 -7.34 -7.16
CA TYR A 26 -3.80 -6.91 -7.09
C TYR A 26 -4.26 -6.09 -8.30
N LYS A 27 -3.38 -5.89 -9.30
CA LYS A 27 -3.63 -5.04 -10.48
C LYS A 27 -3.98 -3.59 -10.12
N ILE A 28 -3.54 -3.11 -8.96
CA ILE A 28 -3.75 -1.73 -8.48
C ILE A 28 -2.59 -0.85 -8.98
N ARG A 29 -2.85 -0.04 -10.02
CA ARG A 29 -1.85 0.91 -10.55
C ARG A 29 -1.79 2.22 -9.77
N ALA A 30 -2.92 2.64 -9.20
CA ALA A 30 -3.05 3.88 -8.44
C ALA A 30 -3.02 3.64 -6.92
N LEU A 31 -2.00 2.93 -6.43
CA LEU A 31 -1.86 2.62 -5.01
C LEU A 31 -1.95 3.87 -4.10
N PRO A 32 -1.29 5.01 -4.40
CA PRO A 32 -1.36 6.19 -3.54
C PRO A 32 -2.79 6.67 -3.30
N ARG A 33 -3.66 6.64 -4.33
CA ARG A 33 -5.07 7.03 -4.20
C ARG A 33 -5.82 6.10 -3.26
N ARG A 34 -5.53 4.79 -3.30
CA ARG A 34 -6.17 3.78 -2.44
C ARG A 34 -5.69 3.83 -1.01
N ILE A 35 -4.43 4.21 -0.79
CA ILE A 35 -3.94 4.51 0.55
C ILE A 35 -4.70 5.71 1.13
N SER A 36 -4.90 6.79 0.36
CA SER A 36 -5.71 7.92 0.81
C SER A 36 -7.17 7.54 1.14
N ASP A 37 -7.80 6.69 0.32
CA ASP A 37 -9.15 6.16 0.63
C ASP A 37 -9.19 5.36 1.94
N LEU A 38 -8.11 4.66 2.30
CA LEU A 38 -8.02 3.93 3.57
C LEU A 38 -7.75 4.88 4.74
N GLU A 39 -6.95 5.92 4.53
CA GLU A 39 -6.72 6.97 5.55
C GLU A 39 -8.00 7.73 5.88
N GLU A 40 -8.85 8.02 4.89
CA GLU A 40 -10.19 8.56 5.10
C GLU A 40 -11.08 7.64 5.96
N ARG A 41 -10.76 6.35 6.02
CA ARG A 41 -11.45 5.34 6.85
C ARG A 41 -10.77 5.12 8.21
N GLY A 42 -9.80 5.95 8.59
CA GLY A 42 -9.12 5.89 9.88
C GLY A 42 -7.84 5.06 9.92
N TRP A 43 -7.39 4.53 8.77
CA TRP A 43 -6.09 3.85 8.70
C TRP A 43 -4.93 4.85 8.79
N VAL A 44 -3.82 4.44 9.39
CA VAL A 44 -2.61 5.28 9.47
C VAL A 44 -1.44 4.55 8.82
N PHE A 45 -0.75 5.23 7.89
CA PHE A 45 0.38 4.66 7.16
C PHE A 45 1.65 5.48 7.32
N ASN A 46 2.78 4.78 7.52
CA ASN A 46 4.11 5.32 7.32
C ASN A 46 4.49 5.23 5.83
N ARG A 47 5.15 6.28 5.31
CA ARG A 47 5.55 6.38 3.90
C ARG A 47 7.05 6.60 3.80
N VAL A 48 7.78 5.58 3.35
CA VAL A 48 9.24 5.65 3.26
C VAL A 48 9.68 5.52 1.80
N TRP A 49 10.56 6.41 1.36
CA TRP A 49 11.25 6.26 0.09
C TRP A 49 12.33 5.19 0.20
N LYS A 50 12.29 4.20 -0.69
CA LYS A 50 13.33 3.20 -0.87
C LYS A 50 13.89 3.30 -2.29
N LYS A 51 15.05 2.68 -2.49
CA LYS A 51 15.65 2.46 -3.81
C LYS A 51 15.69 0.96 -4.06
N ASP A 52 15.34 0.55 -5.28
CA ASP A 52 15.54 -0.82 -5.72
C ASP A 52 16.98 -1.03 -6.24
N PRO A 53 17.37 -2.27 -6.60
CA PRO A 53 18.71 -2.55 -7.11
C PRO A 53 19.08 -1.80 -8.40
N SER A 54 18.12 -1.35 -9.20
CA SER A 54 18.36 -0.51 -10.39
C SER A 54 18.58 0.96 -10.06
N GLY A 55 18.42 1.34 -8.79
CA GLY A 55 18.51 2.72 -8.31
C GLY A 55 17.18 3.48 -8.41
N GLN A 56 16.13 2.88 -8.99
CA GLN A 56 14.83 3.50 -9.10
C GLN A 56 14.20 3.66 -7.72
N ARG A 57 13.69 4.87 -7.46
CA ARG A 57 13.04 5.21 -6.19
C ARG A 57 11.59 4.76 -6.21
N TYR A 58 11.15 4.16 -5.11
CA TYR A 58 9.75 3.80 -4.89
C TYR A 58 9.31 4.15 -3.47
N LYS A 59 8.01 4.32 -3.26
CA LYS A 59 7.42 4.48 -1.91
C LYS A 59 6.97 3.12 -1.37
N ARG A 60 7.37 2.80 -0.15
CA ARG A 60 6.84 1.70 0.66
C ARG A 60 5.86 2.27 1.67
N TYR A 61 4.64 1.75 1.68
CA TYR A 61 3.61 2.07 2.65
C TYR A 61 3.61 0.97 3.72
N THR A 62 3.63 1.34 4.99
CA THR A 62 3.56 0.40 6.12
C THR A 62 2.43 0.85 7.03
N VAL A 63 1.52 -0.05 7.38
CA VAL A 63 0.44 0.20 8.33
C VAL A 63 1.04 0.45 9.71
N ILE A 64 0.63 1.54 10.34
CA ILE A 64 0.94 1.86 11.74
C ILE A 64 -0.25 1.47 12.60
N THR A 65 -1.44 1.90 12.19
CA THR A 65 -2.69 1.70 12.94
C THR A 65 -3.80 1.37 11.97
N THR A 66 -4.59 0.36 12.32
CA THR A 66 -5.87 0.05 11.68
C THR A 66 -7.00 0.65 12.52
N PRO A 67 -8.11 1.07 11.91
CA PRO A 67 -9.30 1.50 12.63
C PRO A 67 -9.90 0.38 13.50
#